data_AF-A0A815YXZ7-F1
#
_entry.id   AF-A0A815YXZ7-F1
#
_cell.length_a   1.000
_cell.length_b   1.000
_cell.length_c   1.000
_cell.angle_alpha   90.00
_cell.angle_beta   90.00
_cell.angle_gamma   90.00
#
_symmetry.space_group_name_H-M   'P 1'
#
loop_
_entity.id
_entity.type
_entity.pdbx_description
1 polymer ?
#
loop_
_entity_poly.entity_id
_entity_poly.type
_entity_poly.pdbx_seq_one_letter_code
_entity_poly.pdbx_strand_id
1 'polypeptide(L)'
;MSGAIEVAASLLEKYVYNGYSRCMFLFSDGQANVGMKTRAELTNLVAAYNNKGIITDSFGIGADFDTEIMKVLVNVFGICGSAARLIVRGKNGAVVTKIWGDKNIVAGASLGELYFDNRRSVLCEFTTSGTAVAGENEIETLTYELRYTRPNDPTGEPTVIKNTLSLKLVEDESLVMEIDPRVKIMCATQTAADMDKKSR
;
A
#
# COMPACT_ATOMS: atom_id res chain seq x y z
N MET A 1 -9.13 13.89 27.09
CA MET A 1 -8.58 13.35 25.84
C MET A 1 -9.04 11.91 25.59
N SER A 2 -8.63 10.93 26.40
CA SER A 2 -9.03 9.51 26.25
C SER A 2 -10.54 9.30 26.14
N GLY A 3 -11.35 9.95 26.98
CA GLY A 3 -12.81 9.87 26.86
C GLY A 3 -13.37 10.37 25.52
N ALA A 4 -12.74 11.38 24.88
CA ALA A 4 -13.15 11.84 23.55
C ALA A 4 -12.83 10.81 22.47
N ILE A 5 -11.64 10.17 22.58
CA ILE A 5 -11.21 9.06 21.71
C ILE A 5 -12.20 7.90 21.82
N GLU A 6 -12.55 7.49 23.04
CA GLU A 6 -13.48 6.38 23.29
C GLU A 6 -14.88 6.66 22.73
N VAL A 7 -15.41 7.87 22.98
CA VAL A 7 -16.73 8.27 22.46
C VAL A 7 -16.73 8.28 20.93
N ALA A 8 -15.74 8.91 20.29
CA ALA A 8 -15.66 8.95 18.84
C ALA A 8 -15.48 7.55 18.23
N ALA A 9 -14.64 6.70 18.83
CA ALA A 9 -14.49 5.32 18.40
C ALA A 9 -15.81 4.53 18.52
N SER A 10 -16.56 4.71 19.62
CA SER A 10 -17.87 4.06 19.79
C SER A 10 -18.88 4.47 18.71
N LEU A 11 -18.82 5.72 18.25
CA LEU A 11 -19.65 6.20 17.14
C LEU A 11 -19.22 5.56 15.82
N LEU A 12 -17.91 5.48 15.55
CA LEU A 12 -17.37 4.84 14.34
C LEU A 12 -17.63 3.32 14.30
N GLU A 13 -17.70 2.66 15.46
CA GLU A 13 -18.12 1.25 15.57
C GLU A 13 -19.62 1.07 15.37
N LYS A 14 -20.44 2.03 15.83
CA LYS A 14 -21.90 1.98 15.68
C LYS A 14 -22.36 2.23 14.24
N TYR A 15 -21.67 3.09 13.50
CA TYR A 15 -22.07 3.52 12.16
C TYR A 15 -21.08 3.04 11.08
N VAL A 16 -20.97 1.73 10.90
CA VAL A 16 -20.10 1.11 9.89
C VAL A 16 -20.78 1.09 8.52
N TYR A 17 -20.11 1.63 7.50
CA TYR A 17 -20.56 1.60 6.12
C TYR A 17 -19.53 0.89 5.23
N ASN A 18 -19.97 -0.04 4.40
CA ASN A 18 -19.08 -0.74 3.46
C ASN A 18 -18.46 0.23 2.46
N GLY A 19 -17.14 0.15 2.28
CA GLY A 19 -16.38 1.01 1.36
C GLY A 19 -15.95 2.37 1.93
N TYR A 20 -16.21 2.63 3.22
CA TYR A 20 -15.81 3.87 3.89
C TYR A 20 -14.68 3.62 4.91
N SER A 21 -13.70 4.52 4.94
CA SER A 21 -12.68 4.56 5.99
C SER A 21 -13.24 5.14 7.28
N ARG A 22 -12.85 4.58 8.42
CA ARG A 22 -13.21 5.10 9.74
C ARG A 22 -12.05 5.92 10.27
N CYS A 23 -12.16 7.24 10.17
CA CYS A 23 -11.13 8.17 10.62
C CYS A 23 -11.66 9.08 11.72
N MET A 24 -10.84 9.31 12.73
CA MET A 24 -11.04 10.28 13.79
C MET A 24 -9.93 11.33 13.71
N PHE A 25 -10.31 12.61 13.71
CA PHE A 25 -9.39 13.73 13.78
C PHE A 25 -9.51 14.38 15.15
N LEU A 26 -8.47 14.25 15.96
CA LEU A 26 -8.41 14.76 17.32
C LEU A 26 -7.67 16.11 17.35
N PHE A 27 -8.40 17.16 17.69
CA PHE A 27 -7.82 18.49 17.89
C PHE A 27 -7.65 18.73 19.40
N SER A 28 -6.42 18.88 19.88
CA SER A 28 -6.14 19.00 21.32
C SER A 28 -4.86 19.77 21.59
N ASP A 29 -4.78 20.37 22.76
CA ASP A 29 -3.56 20.90 23.38
C ASP A 29 -2.63 19.81 23.95
N GLY A 30 -2.88 18.52 23.71
CA GLY A 30 -2.04 17.45 24.25
C GLY A 30 -2.15 17.23 25.77
N GLN A 31 -2.88 18.07 26.52
CA GLN A 31 -2.91 18.03 27.98
C GLN A 31 -3.89 16.95 28.49
N ALA A 32 -3.38 15.73 28.68
CA ALA A 32 -4.16 14.58 29.15
C ALA A 32 -4.47 14.65 30.67
N ASN A 33 -5.31 15.61 31.07
CA ASN A 33 -5.56 15.92 32.49
C ASN A 33 -6.57 14.99 33.19
N VAL A 34 -7.43 14.31 32.44
CA VAL A 34 -8.52 13.45 32.94
C VAL A 34 -8.56 12.14 32.14
N GLY A 35 -8.83 11.03 32.83
CA GLY A 35 -8.82 9.68 32.26
C GLY A 35 -7.40 9.12 32.18
N MET A 36 -7.10 8.38 31.11
CA MET A 36 -5.75 7.94 30.78
C MET A 36 -4.85 9.16 30.54
N LYS A 37 -3.71 9.20 31.24
CA LYS A 37 -2.81 10.38 31.26
C LYS A 37 -1.43 10.06 30.74
N THR A 38 -1.04 8.79 30.81
CA THR A 38 0.31 8.38 30.42
C THR A 38 0.38 8.10 28.93
N ARG A 39 1.56 8.32 28.36
CA ARG A 39 1.87 7.95 26.98
C ARG A 39 1.54 6.49 26.70
N ALA A 40 1.95 5.56 27.58
CA ALA A 40 1.74 4.14 27.38
C ALA A 40 0.25 3.76 27.31
N GLU A 41 -0.59 4.32 28.20
CA GLU A 41 -2.03 4.08 28.18
C GLU A 41 -2.67 4.60 26.88
N LEU A 42 -2.31 5.82 26.46
CA LEU A 42 -2.84 6.42 25.23
C LEU A 42 -2.37 5.68 23.98
N THR A 43 -1.11 5.23 23.92
CA THR A 43 -0.60 4.36 22.85
C THR A 43 -1.44 3.08 22.77
N ASN A 44 -1.66 2.43 23.91
CA ASN A 44 -2.41 1.16 23.95
C ASN A 44 -3.86 1.35 23.53
N LEU A 45 -4.49 2.46 23.93
CA LEU A 45 -5.86 2.81 23.53
C LEU A 45 -5.95 3.01 22.01
N VAL A 46 -5.08 3.85 21.44
CA VAL A 46 -5.07 4.11 20.00
C VAL A 46 -4.71 2.85 19.21
N ALA A 47 -3.74 2.05 19.68
CA ALA A 47 -3.41 0.76 19.09
C ALA A 47 -4.60 -0.22 19.10
N ALA A 48 -5.38 -0.27 20.18
CA ALA A 48 -6.57 -1.10 20.26
C ALA A 48 -7.62 -0.71 19.20
N TYR A 49 -7.83 0.59 18.97
CA TYR A 49 -8.75 1.07 17.92
C TYR A 49 -8.19 0.90 16.50
N ASN A 50 -6.89 1.05 16.32
CA ASN A 50 -6.22 0.75 15.06
C ASN A 50 -6.39 -0.73 14.66
N ASN A 51 -6.25 -1.65 15.61
CA ASN A 51 -6.49 -3.08 15.37
C ASN A 51 -7.95 -3.38 14.97
N LYS A 52 -8.87 -2.47 15.27
CA LYS A 52 -10.26 -2.52 14.83
C LYS A 52 -10.50 -1.78 13.51
N GLY A 53 -9.46 -1.24 12.87
CA GLY A 53 -9.53 -0.50 11.61
C GLY A 53 -10.04 0.94 11.74
N ILE A 54 -9.88 1.57 12.90
CA ILE A 54 -10.17 2.99 13.13
C ILE A 54 -8.85 3.76 13.09
N ILE A 55 -8.74 4.73 12.19
CA ILE A 55 -7.57 5.60 12.03
C ILE A 55 -7.74 6.81 12.95
N THR A 56 -6.70 7.15 13.71
CA THR A 56 -6.66 8.35 14.56
C THR A 56 -5.55 9.28 14.11
N ASP A 57 -5.93 10.47 13.68
CA ASP A 57 -5.02 11.59 13.46
C ASP A 57 -5.20 12.59 14.59
N SER A 58 -4.13 13.30 14.94
CA SER A 58 -4.19 14.34 15.97
C SER A 58 -3.45 15.61 15.58
N PHE A 59 -4.03 16.75 15.96
CA PHE A 59 -3.52 18.08 15.66
C PHE A 59 -3.36 18.85 16.96
N GLY A 60 -2.12 19.25 17.24
CA GLY A 60 -1.79 20.13 18.36
C GLY A 60 -2.43 21.51 18.19
N ILE A 61 -3.16 21.97 19.19
CA ILE A 61 -3.71 23.34 19.25
C ILE A 61 -3.17 24.03 20.50
N GLY A 62 -2.66 25.25 20.33
CA GLY A 62 -2.08 26.04 21.42
C GLY A 62 -0.56 26.16 21.30
N ALA A 63 0.03 27.06 22.08
CA ALA A 63 1.47 27.32 22.04
C ALA A 63 2.27 26.27 22.85
N ASP A 64 1.61 25.60 23.78
CA ASP A 64 2.17 24.71 24.81
C ASP A 64 1.64 23.28 24.69
N PHE A 65 1.23 22.87 23.49
CA PHE A 65 0.67 21.54 23.33
C PHE A 65 1.72 20.45 23.57
N ASP A 66 1.33 19.36 24.25
CA ASP A 66 2.22 18.25 24.50
C ASP A 66 2.50 17.47 23.21
N THR A 67 3.63 17.81 22.58
CA THR A 67 4.04 17.23 21.30
C THR A 67 4.29 15.72 21.40
N GLU A 68 4.77 15.21 22.53
CA GLU A 68 5.09 13.80 22.69
C GLU A 68 3.82 12.95 22.84
N ILE A 69 2.82 13.46 23.57
CA ILE A 69 1.49 12.85 23.62
C ILE A 69 0.83 12.91 22.24
N MET A 70 0.84 14.05 21.56
CA MET A 70 0.19 14.17 20.25
C MET A 70 0.82 13.25 19.21
N LYS A 71 2.16 13.12 19.16
CA LYS A 71 2.85 12.16 18.28
C LYS A 71 2.41 10.72 18.50
N VAL A 72 2.06 10.35 19.72
CA VAL A 72 1.59 9.00 20.07
C VAL A 72 0.16 8.76 19.63
N LEU A 73 -0.65 9.82 19.62
CA LEU A 73 -2.04 9.77 19.17
C LEU A 73 -2.17 9.83 17.65
N VAL A 74 -1.22 10.48 16.97
CA VAL A 74 -1.07 10.36 15.53
C VAL A 74 -0.58 8.94 15.24
N ASN A 75 -1.52 8.05 14.91
CA ASN A 75 -1.15 6.95 14.05
C ASN A 75 -0.94 7.61 12.69
N VAL A 76 0.32 7.77 12.25
CA VAL A 76 0.61 8.18 10.88
C VAL A 76 0.15 7.02 9.99
N PHE A 77 -1.15 7.06 9.73
CA PHE A 77 -2.01 6.34 8.82
C PHE A 77 -1.95 4.82 8.70
N GLY A 78 -1.99 4.03 9.77
CA GLY A 78 -2.09 2.57 9.61
C GLY A 78 -1.03 2.02 8.63
N ILE A 79 0.09 2.73 8.57
CA ILE A 79 1.17 2.47 7.64
C ILE A 79 1.71 1.13 8.09
N CYS A 80 1.63 0.13 7.24
CA CYS A 80 2.18 -1.18 7.50
C CYS A 80 3.60 -1.30 6.93
N GLY A 81 4.01 -0.36 6.08
CA GLY A 81 5.36 -0.29 5.53
C GLY A 81 5.71 1.08 4.95
N SER A 82 6.94 1.53 5.14
CA SER A 82 7.48 2.75 4.53
C SER A 82 8.51 2.40 3.45
N ALA A 83 8.84 3.39 2.61
CA ALA A 83 9.80 3.27 1.51
C ALA A 83 9.58 2.04 0.61
N ALA A 84 8.31 1.68 0.41
CA ALA A 84 7.93 0.48 -0.27
C ALA A 84 8.24 0.53 -1.76
N ARG A 85 8.69 -0.60 -2.29
CA ARG A 85 9.17 -0.74 -3.65
C ARG A 85 8.84 -2.13 -4.19
N LEU A 86 8.25 -2.17 -5.38
CA LEU A 86 7.94 -3.42 -6.09
C LEU A 86 8.95 -3.65 -7.21
N ILE A 87 9.79 -4.66 -7.05
CA ILE A 87 10.78 -5.06 -8.05
C ILE A 87 10.19 -6.21 -8.85
N VAL A 88 10.09 -6.07 -10.17
CA VAL A 88 9.62 -7.12 -11.07
C VAL A 88 10.77 -7.53 -11.99
N ARG A 89 11.00 -8.84 -12.13
CA ARG A 89 12.06 -9.41 -12.95
C ARG A 89 11.49 -10.46 -13.90
N GLY A 90 12.07 -10.54 -15.08
CA GLY A 90 11.83 -11.64 -16.00
C GLY A 90 12.49 -12.93 -15.53
N LYS A 91 11.84 -14.05 -15.82
CA LYS A 91 12.31 -15.43 -15.59
C LYS A 91 12.03 -16.25 -16.85
N ASN A 92 12.82 -17.30 -17.09
CA ASN A 92 12.63 -18.23 -18.21
C ASN A 92 12.52 -17.54 -19.59
N GLY A 93 13.40 -16.57 -19.85
CA GLY A 93 13.43 -15.85 -21.14
C GLY A 93 12.47 -14.66 -21.23
N ALA A 94 11.64 -14.42 -20.21
CA ALA A 94 10.88 -13.18 -20.12
C ALA A 94 11.80 -12.00 -19.77
N VAL A 95 11.46 -10.81 -20.27
CA VAL A 95 12.19 -9.56 -20.00
C VAL A 95 11.18 -8.45 -19.72
N VAL A 96 11.27 -7.83 -18.54
CA VAL A 96 10.48 -6.63 -18.21
C VAL A 96 11.01 -5.46 -19.02
N THR A 97 10.19 -4.95 -19.94
CA THR A 97 10.54 -3.86 -20.86
C THR A 97 10.12 -2.49 -20.33
N LYS A 98 9.12 -2.43 -19.44
CA LYS A 98 8.61 -1.17 -18.90
C LYS A 98 7.91 -1.34 -17.56
N ILE A 99 8.03 -0.33 -16.70
CA ILE A 99 7.19 -0.13 -15.51
C ILE A 99 6.66 1.29 -15.60
N TRP A 100 5.34 1.47 -15.68
CA TRP A 100 4.78 2.82 -15.81
C TRP A 100 4.90 3.59 -14.50
N GLY A 101 5.36 4.84 -14.61
CA GLY A 101 5.65 5.72 -13.47
C GLY A 101 7.14 5.77 -13.08
N ASP A 102 7.95 4.82 -13.55
CA ASP A 102 9.34 4.67 -13.12
C ASP A 102 10.30 4.58 -14.31
N LYS A 103 11.40 5.35 -14.25
CA LYS A 103 12.44 5.35 -15.30
C LYS A 103 13.46 4.23 -15.13
N ASN A 104 13.65 3.75 -13.90
CA ASN A 104 14.64 2.75 -13.57
C ASN A 104 13.97 1.40 -13.28
N ILE A 105 13.78 0.61 -14.33
CA ILE A 105 13.18 -0.73 -14.24
C ILE A 105 13.99 -1.63 -13.29
N VAL A 106 15.32 -1.42 -13.21
CA VAL A 106 16.18 -2.20 -12.32
C VAL A 106 15.91 -1.88 -10.85
N ALA A 107 15.57 -0.63 -10.52
CA ALA A 107 15.18 -0.28 -9.17
C ALA A 107 13.75 -0.78 -8.83
N GLY A 108 12.89 -1.00 -9.83
CA GLY A 108 11.49 -1.34 -9.61
C GLY A 108 10.60 -0.11 -9.38
N ALA A 109 9.33 -0.34 -9.10
CA ALA A 109 8.33 0.69 -8.91
C ALA A 109 8.36 1.25 -7.49
N SER A 110 8.42 2.57 -7.33
CA SER A 110 8.30 3.21 -6.01
C SER A 110 6.84 3.32 -5.58
N LEU A 111 6.48 2.69 -4.46
CA LEU A 111 5.11 2.69 -3.92
C LEU A 111 4.92 3.68 -2.75
N GLY A 112 6.02 4.15 -2.15
CA GLY A 112 6.00 5.07 -1.02
C GLY A 112 5.56 4.36 0.26
N GLU A 113 4.51 4.85 0.89
CA GLU A 113 3.95 4.24 2.12
C GLU A 113 2.85 3.22 1.77
N LEU A 114 2.89 2.08 2.45
CA LEU A 114 1.87 1.02 2.42
C LEU A 114 0.98 1.16 3.64
N TYR A 115 -0.31 0.97 3.42
CA TYR A 115 -1.34 1.09 4.45
C TYR A 115 -2.13 -0.21 4.45
N PHE A 116 -2.66 -0.62 5.59
CA PHE A 116 -3.30 -1.94 5.77
C PHE A 116 -4.40 -2.29 4.75
N ASP A 117 -5.14 -1.30 4.24
CA ASP A 117 -6.23 -1.48 3.26
C ASP A 117 -5.97 -0.74 1.93
N ASN A 118 -4.70 -0.51 1.60
CA ASN A 118 -4.35 0.24 0.39
C ASN A 118 -3.99 -0.70 -0.75
N ARG A 119 -4.95 -0.86 -1.66
CA ARG A 119 -4.72 -1.54 -2.94
C ARG A 119 -3.96 -0.61 -3.88
N ARG A 120 -2.69 -0.94 -4.13
CA ARG A 120 -1.89 -0.34 -5.20
C ARG A 120 -1.91 -1.22 -6.44
N SER A 121 -1.77 -0.62 -7.61
CA SER A 121 -1.64 -1.34 -8.89
C SER A 121 -0.44 -0.77 -9.63
N VAL A 122 0.45 -1.66 -10.06
CA VAL A 122 1.62 -1.34 -10.88
C VAL A 122 1.38 -1.95 -12.24
N LEU A 123 1.40 -1.12 -13.27
CA LEU A 123 1.37 -1.61 -14.64
C LEU A 123 2.82 -1.88 -15.09
N CYS A 124 3.08 -3.07 -15.61
CA CYS A 124 4.36 -3.44 -16.18
C CYS A 124 4.16 -4.08 -17.55
N GLU A 125 5.13 -3.87 -18.43
CA GLU A 125 5.22 -4.47 -19.74
C GLU A 125 6.40 -5.42 -19.73
N PHE A 126 6.23 -6.57 -20.37
CA PHE A 126 7.29 -7.54 -20.53
C PHE A 126 7.07 -8.32 -21.82
N THR A 127 8.17 -8.80 -22.37
CA THR A 127 8.16 -9.74 -23.49
C THR A 127 8.54 -11.13 -22.96
N THR A 128 8.09 -12.18 -23.64
CA THR A 128 8.51 -13.55 -23.37
C THR A 128 8.71 -14.27 -24.69
N SER A 129 9.77 -15.06 -24.79
CA SER A 129 10.12 -15.85 -25.99
C SER A 129 9.71 -17.32 -25.85
N GLY A 130 8.77 -17.64 -24.96
CA GLY A 130 8.43 -19.02 -24.63
C GLY A 130 7.85 -19.79 -25.81
N THR A 131 8.53 -20.85 -26.23
CA THR A 131 7.91 -21.97 -26.95
C THR A 131 7.22 -22.84 -25.92
N ALA A 132 5.91 -23.07 -26.07
CA ALA A 132 5.18 -24.01 -25.22
C ALA A 132 5.87 -25.38 -25.29
N VAL A 133 6.41 -25.85 -24.17
CA VAL A 133 6.98 -27.20 -24.10
C VAL A 133 5.79 -28.16 -24.08
N ALA A 134 5.76 -29.09 -25.04
CA ALA A 134 4.66 -30.03 -25.17
C ALA A 134 4.40 -30.77 -23.84
N GLY A 135 3.29 -30.45 -23.18
CA GLY A 135 2.86 -31.05 -21.91
C GLY A 135 2.89 -30.12 -20.69
N GLU A 136 3.62 -29.01 -20.71
CA GLU A 136 3.58 -27.99 -19.65
C GLU A 136 2.90 -26.73 -20.16
N ASN A 137 1.66 -26.53 -19.71
CA ASN A 137 0.87 -25.39 -20.16
C ASN A 137 1.26 -24.08 -19.46
N GLU A 138 1.98 -24.13 -18.35
CA GLU A 138 2.21 -22.98 -17.48
C GLU A 138 3.70 -22.79 -17.21
N ILE A 139 4.23 -21.62 -17.53
CA ILE A 139 5.65 -21.27 -17.38
C ILE A 139 5.75 -20.11 -16.41
N GLU A 140 6.60 -20.22 -15.39
CA GLU A 140 6.94 -19.09 -14.53
C GLU A 140 7.68 -18.02 -15.35
N THR A 141 7.02 -16.90 -15.63
CA THR A 141 7.60 -15.86 -16.50
C THR A 141 8.12 -14.67 -15.72
N LEU A 142 7.54 -14.33 -14.57
CA LEU A 142 8.03 -13.21 -13.78
C LEU A 142 8.29 -13.64 -12.34
N THR A 143 9.23 -12.96 -11.69
CA THR A 143 9.33 -12.90 -10.25
C THR A 143 9.05 -11.49 -9.80
N TYR A 144 8.42 -11.33 -8.64
CA TYR A 144 8.26 -10.02 -8.04
C TYR A 144 8.63 -10.04 -6.56
N GLU A 145 9.16 -8.91 -6.12
CA GLU A 145 9.68 -8.70 -4.78
C GLU A 145 9.16 -7.36 -4.26
N LEU A 146 8.30 -7.40 -3.24
CA LEU A 146 7.88 -6.22 -2.50
C LEU A 146 8.82 -6.02 -1.31
N ARG A 147 9.57 -4.91 -1.34
CA ARG A 147 10.42 -4.46 -0.23
C ARG A 147 9.75 -3.30 0.49
N TYR A 148 9.79 -3.27 1.81
CA TYR A 148 9.35 -2.13 2.62
C TYR A 148 9.96 -2.19 4.02
N THR A 149 10.10 -1.05 4.68
CA THR A 149 10.54 -1.01 6.08
C THR A 149 9.32 -1.02 6.98
N ARG A 150 9.28 -1.92 7.98
CA ARG A 150 8.15 -1.94 8.93
C ARG A 150 8.25 -0.71 9.85
N PRO A 151 7.12 -0.08 10.18
CA PRO A 151 7.11 0.93 11.24
C PRO A 151 7.64 0.30 12.54
N ASN A 152 8.50 1.03 13.24
CA ASN A 152 9.09 0.63 14.53
C ASN A 152 10.03 -0.59 14.49
N ASP A 153 10.50 -1.02 13.31
CA ASP A 153 11.58 -2.00 13.25
C ASP A 153 12.90 -1.34 13.68
N PRO A 154 13.50 -1.73 14.82
CA PRO A 154 14.71 -1.10 15.33
C PRO A 154 15.94 -1.37 14.45
N THR A 155 15.90 -2.39 13.60
CA THR A 155 17.01 -2.72 12.70
C THR A 155 17.03 -1.83 11.46
N GLY A 156 15.86 -1.32 11.06
CA GLY A 156 15.68 -0.61 9.80
C GLY A 156 15.82 -1.50 8.56
N GLU A 157 16.01 -2.81 8.71
CA GLU A 157 16.15 -3.73 7.59
C GLU A 157 14.82 -3.88 6.83
N PRO A 158 14.83 -3.90 5.50
CA PRO A 158 13.62 -4.04 4.72
C PRO A 158 13.02 -5.44 4.89
N THR A 159 11.73 -5.49 5.17
CA THR A 159 10.92 -6.70 4.97
C THR A 159 10.78 -6.96 3.48
N VAL A 160 10.92 -8.23 3.10
CA VAL A 160 10.91 -8.66 1.71
C VAL A 160 9.86 -9.77 1.52
N ILE A 161 8.91 -9.54 0.62
CA ILE A 161 7.93 -10.54 0.18
C ILE A 161 8.25 -10.90 -1.26
N LYS A 162 8.42 -12.20 -1.55
CA LYS A 162 8.75 -12.71 -2.88
C LYS A 162 7.68 -13.65 -3.39
N ASN A 163 7.42 -13.60 -4.68
CA ASN A 163 6.55 -14.55 -5.35
C ASN A 163 6.87 -14.64 -6.85
N THR A 164 6.24 -15.59 -7.54
CA THR A 164 6.34 -15.77 -8.98
C THR A 164 4.98 -15.54 -9.64
N LEU A 165 5.02 -15.16 -10.92
CA LEU A 165 3.86 -15.11 -11.79
C LEU A 165 4.10 -16.08 -12.93
N SER A 166 3.16 -17.01 -13.10
CA SER A 166 3.17 -17.95 -14.19
C SER A 166 2.18 -17.53 -15.27
N LEU A 167 2.54 -17.80 -16.52
CA LEU A 167 1.68 -17.61 -17.66
C LEU A 167 1.34 -18.95 -18.30
N LYS A 168 0.08 -19.09 -18.66
CA LYS A 168 -0.37 -20.14 -19.55
C LYS A 168 -0.22 -19.67 -20.99
N LEU A 169 0.69 -20.29 -21.75
CA LEU A 169 0.85 -20.00 -23.17
C LEU A 169 -0.17 -20.81 -23.97
N VAL A 170 -0.85 -20.17 -24.92
CA VAL A 170 -1.85 -20.78 -25.80
C VAL A 170 -1.51 -20.43 -27.24
N GLU A 171 -1.65 -21.40 -28.14
CA GLU A 171 -1.48 -21.19 -29.59
C GLU A 171 -2.73 -20.56 -30.22
N ASP A 172 -3.90 -20.79 -29.61
CA ASP A 172 -5.19 -20.28 -30.06
C ASP A 172 -5.56 -19.02 -29.27
N GLU A 173 -5.65 -17.89 -29.98
CA GLU A 173 -6.03 -16.59 -29.42
C GLU A 173 -7.43 -16.62 -28.78
N SER A 174 -8.32 -17.50 -29.23
CA SER A 174 -9.65 -17.65 -28.64
C SER A 174 -9.63 -18.20 -27.20
N LEU A 175 -8.51 -18.82 -26.79
CA LEU A 175 -8.28 -19.31 -25.44
C LEU A 175 -7.74 -18.24 -24.49
N VAL A 176 -7.36 -17.07 -25.00
CA VAL A 176 -7.04 -15.92 -24.17
C VAL A 176 -8.33 -15.49 -23.47
N MET A 177 -8.42 -15.79 -22.17
CA MET A 177 -9.57 -15.41 -21.36
C MET A 177 -9.83 -13.90 -21.46
N GLU A 178 -11.07 -13.51 -21.18
CA GLU A 178 -11.48 -12.11 -21.12
C GLU A 178 -10.49 -11.30 -20.27
N ILE A 179 -9.69 -10.46 -20.95
CA ILE A 179 -8.74 -9.57 -20.29
C ILE A 179 -9.52 -8.64 -19.36
N ASP A 180 -9.13 -8.59 -18.09
CA ASP A 180 -9.74 -7.73 -17.08
C ASP A 180 -9.90 -6.29 -17.64
N PRO A 181 -11.14 -5.79 -17.75
CA PRO A 181 -11.41 -4.46 -18.30
C PRO A 181 -10.62 -3.33 -17.61
N ARG A 182 -10.29 -3.49 -16.32
CA ARG A 182 -9.51 -2.51 -15.57
C ARG A 182 -8.08 -2.40 -16.09
N VAL A 183 -7.48 -3.53 -16.50
CA VAL A 183 -6.13 -3.58 -17.07
C VAL A 183 -6.13 -2.90 -18.44
N LYS A 184 -7.14 -3.16 -19.27
CA LYS A 184 -7.32 -2.48 -20.57
C LYS A 184 -7.41 -0.96 -20.41
N ILE A 185 -8.27 -0.49 -19.50
CA ILE A 185 -8.45 0.95 -19.23
C ILE A 185 -7.15 1.58 -18.74
N MET A 186 -6.45 0.93 -17.81
CA MET A 186 -5.19 1.44 -17.28
C MET A 186 -4.10 1.51 -18.36
N CYS A 187 -3.97 0.48 -19.20
CA CYS A 187 -3.01 0.46 -20.31
C CYS A 187 -3.31 1.56 -21.35
N ALA A 188 -4.57 1.72 -21.75
CA ALA A 188 -4.98 2.75 -22.69
C ALA A 188 -4.72 4.16 -22.16
N THR A 189 -5.08 4.41 -20.89
CA THR A 189 -4.87 5.71 -20.23
C THR A 189 -3.39 6.07 -20.17
N GLN A 190 -2.55 5.12 -19.79
CA GLN A 190 -1.10 5.34 -19.70
C GLN A 190 -0.45 5.54 -21.08
N THR A 191 -0.90 4.80 -22.08
CA THR A 191 -0.43 4.96 -23.47
C THR A 191 -0.78 6.33 -24.02
N ALA A 192 -2.02 6.80 -23.79
CA ALA A 192 -2.44 8.14 -24.17
C ALA A 192 -1.60 9.23 -23.50
N ALA A 193 -1.31 9.09 -22.20
CA ALA A 193 -0.46 10.02 -21.45
C ALA A 193 0.98 10.05 -21.99
N ASP A 194 1.52 8.92 -22.44
CA ASP A 194 2.85 8.85 -23.06
C ASP A 194 2.89 9.48 -24.47
N MET A 195 1.79 9.41 -25.22
CA MET A 195 1.68 10.07 -26.52
C MET A 195 1.69 11.60 -26.38
N ASP A 196 0.95 12.17 -25.41
CA ASP A 196 0.93 13.62 -25.15
C ASP A 196 2.31 14.16 -24.77
N LYS A 197 3.09 13.39 -24.01
CA LYS A 197 4.47 13.76 -23.64
C LYS A 197 5.42 13.80 -24.83
N LYS A 198 5.18 13.01 -25.88
CA LYS A 198 6.02 12.98 -27.09
C LYS A 198 5.70 14.10 -28.07
N SER A 199 4.52 14.73 -27.97
CA SER A 199 4.11 15.84 -28.83
C SER A 199 4.56 17.22 -28.35
N ARG A 200 5.21 17.31 -27.20
CA ARG A 200 5.79 18.55 -26.65
C ARG A 200 7.30 18.55 -26.83
#